data_AF-A0A5R1YKQ3-F1
#
_entry.id   AF-A0A5R1YKQ3-F1
#
_cell.length_a   1.000
_cell.length_b   1.000
_cell.length_c   1.000
_cell.angle_alpha   90.00
_cell.angle_beta   90.00
_cell.angle_gamma   90.00
#
_symmetry.space_group_name_H-M   'P 1'
#
loop_
_entity.id
_entity.type
_entity.pdbx_description
1 polymer ?
#
loop_
_entity_poly.entity_id
_entity_poly.type
_entity_poly.pdbx_seq_one_letter_code
_entity_poly.pdbx_strand_id
1 'polypeptide(L)'
;RTLPHPALVLAPCGDLANTRVQWAGSSGSVPSWKAILASGHSVATGGQGKVIAGLEGELVPIRESTAAMGIKRMNSLIEYSQAFAVSQGIQLREVRYSGDYFGRLV
;
A
#
# COMPACT_ATOMS: atom_id res chain seq x y z
N ARG A 1 -15.33 -11.44 13.75
CA ARG A 1 -14.27 -10.48 13.37
C ARG A 1 -13.99 -10.70 11.89
N THR A 2 -14.68 -10.01 10.99
CA THR A 2 -14.48 -10.09 9.54
C THR A 2 -13.55 -8.95 9.14
N LEU A 3 -12.35 -9.32 8.68
CA LEU A 3 -11.22 -8.42 8.40
C LEU A 3 -11.43 -7.70 7.05
N PRO A 4 -11.08 -6.40 6.91
CA PRO A 4 -10.71 -5.85 5.60
C PRO A 4 -9.46 -6.59 5.14
N HIS A 5 -9.60 -7.36 4.06
CA HIS A 5 -8.57 -8.28 3.59
C HIS A 5 -7.39 -7.52 2.96
N PRO A 6 -6.13 -8.02 3.05
CA PRO A 6 -4.95 -7.43 2.41
C PRO A 6 -5.11 -7.08 0.91
N ALA A 7 -6.03 -7.75 0.22
CA ALA A 7 -6.38 -7.50 -1.17
C ALA A 7 -6.86 -6.06 -1.45
N LEU A 8 -7.56 -5.42 -0.51
CA LEU A 8 -8.04 -4.04 -0.69
C LEU A 8 -6.90 -3.00 -0.70
N VAL A 9 -5.79 -3.29 -0.02
CA VAL A 9 -4.57 -2.47 -0.10
C VAL A 9 -3.76 -2.79 -1.37
N LEU A 10 -3.78 -4.06 -1.80
CA LEU A 10 -3.04 -4.49 -2.99
C LEU A 10 -3.64 -3.93 -4.29
N ALA A 11 -4.94 -3.67 -4.34
CA ALA A 11 -5.59 -3.13 -5.54
C ALA A 11 -5.09 -1.73 -5.94
N PRO A 12 -5.09 -0.71 -5.07
CA PRO A 12 -4.46 0.58 -5.36
C PRO A 12 -2.98 0.46 -5.71
N CYS A 13 -2.24 -0.43 -5.03
CA CYS A 13 -0.83 -0.68 -5.33
C CYS A 13 -0.64 -1.27 -6.75
N GLY A 14 -1.54 -2.15 -7.17
CA GLY A 14 -1.59 -2.71 -8.51
C GLY A 14 -1.91 -1.67 -9.58
N ASP A 15 -2.88 -0.79 -9.32
CA ASP A 15 -3.22 0.31 -10.24
C ASP A 15 -2.06 1.29 -10.37
N LEU A 16 -1.40 1.65 -9.26
CA LEU A 16 -0.19 2.46 -9.25
C LEU A 16 0.94 1.81 -10.04
N ALA A 17 1.22 0.52 -9.82
CA ALA A 17 2.29 -0.19 -10.52
C ALA A 17 2.05 -0.36 -12.03
N ASN A 18 0.79 -0.40 -12.47
CA ASN A 18 0.43 -0.52 -13.88
C ASN A 18 0.39 0.83 -14.61
N THR A 19 0.56 1.95 -13.90
CA THR A 19 0.60 3.29 -14.49
C THR A 19 2.03 3.74 -14.78
N ARG A 20 2.18 4.78 -15.61
CA ARG A 20 3.49 5.42 -15.88
C ARG A 20 3.94 6.36 -14.75
N VAL A 21 3.28 6.34 -13.59
CA VAL A 21 3.64 7.21 -12.46
C VAL A 21 4.98 6.77 -11.91
N GLN A 22 5.95 7.67 -11.98
CA GLN A 22 7.27 7.49 -11.39
C GLN A 22 7.30 8.17 -10.02
N TRP A 23 7.85 7.49 -9.03
CA TRP A 23 8.12 8.06 -7.72
C TRP A 23 9.62 8.10 -7.48
N ALA A 24 10.14 9.28 -7.15
CA ALA A 24 11.57 9.52 -6.95
C ALA A 24 12.45 8.99 -8.13
N GLY A 25 11.97 9.14 -9.36
CA GLY A 25 12.67 8.70 -10.58
C GLY A 25 12.62 7.20 -10.85
N SER A 26 11.80 6.42 -10.11
CA SER A 26 11.64 4.98 -10.31
C SER A 26 10.18 4.57 -10.52
N SER A 27 9.94 3.69 -11.50
CA SER A 27 8.65 2.98 -11.64
C SER A 27 8.60 1.86 -10.60
N GLY A 28 7.78 2.02 -9.57
CA GLY A 28 7.67 1.05 -8.49
C GLY A 28 6.94 -0.22 -8.90
N SER A 29 7.47 -1.38 -8.51
CA SER A 29 6.71 -2.64 -8.49
C SER A 29 5.57 -2.57 -7.45
N VAL A 30 4.60 -3.50 -7.50
CA VAL A 30 3.52 -3.56 -6.49
C VAL A 30 4.05 -3.62 -5.05
N PRO A 31 5.06 -4.46 -4.72
CA PRO A 31 5.70 -4.41 -3.39
C PRO A 31 6.34 -3.07 -3.04
N SER A 32 6.97 -2.40 -4.01
CA SER A 32 7.59 -1.08 -3.80
C SER A 32 6.55 -0.02 -3.46
N TRP A 33 5.45 0.03 -4.21
CA TRP A 33 4.34 0.95 -3.92
C TRP A 33 3.71 0.68 -2.56
N LYS A 34 3.51 -0.59 -2.20
CA LYS A 34 3.02 -0.96 -0.87
C LYS A 34 3.93 -0.43 0.24
N ALA A 35 5.25 -0.55 0.09
CA ALA A 35 6.20 -0.02 1.08
C ALA A 35 6.16 1.51 1.16
N ILE A 36 6.07 2.20 0.01
CA ILE A 36 5.97 3.67 -0.06
C ILE A 36 4.68 4.14 0.62
N LEU A 37 3.53 3.54 0.30
CA LEU A 37 2.24 3.92 0.86
C LEU A 37 2.15 3.64 2.36
N ALA A 38 2.60 2.47 2.82
CA ALA A 38 2.66 2.15 4.24
C ALA A 38 3.60 3.10 5.00
N SER A 39 4.72 3.49 4.38
CA SER A 39 5.63 4.50 4.92
C SER A 39 4.97 5.87 5.04
N GLY A 40 4.36 6.35 3.95
CA GLY A 40 3.70 7.66 3.91
C GLY A 40 2.53 7.75 4.89
N HIS A 41 1.70 6.71 4.94
CA HIS A 41 0.59 6.60 5.90
C HIS A 41 1.06 6.62 7.35
N SER A 42 2.14 5.90 7.67
CA SER A 42 2.70 5.90 9.03
C SER A 42 3.12 7.31 9.45
N VAL A 43 3.83 8.04 8.59
CA VAL A 43 4.24 9.43 8.85
C VAL A 43 3.03 10.37 8.95
N ALA A 44 2.06 10.25 8.05
CA ALA A 44 0.85 11.07 8.03
C ALA A 44 -0.04 10.86 9.28
N THR A 45 0.03 9.70 9.90
CA THR A 45 -0.71 9.37 11.14
C THR A 45 0.10 9.65 12.42
N GLY A 46 1.23 10.37 12.31
CA GLY A 46 2.06 10.76 13.45
C GLY A 46 3.05 9.68 13.92
N GLY A 47 3.19 8.57 13.17
CA GLY A 47 4.26 7.61 13.37
C GLY A 47 5.60 8.11 12.85
N GLN A 48 6.67 7.41 13.20
CA GLN A 48 8.02 7.70 12.71
C GLN A 48 8.48 6.62 11.73
N GLY A 49 9.12 7.03 10.64
CA GLY A 49 9.84 6.13 9.74
C GLY A 49 11.19 5.77 10.35
N LYS A 50 11.51 4.47 10.44
CA LYS A 50 12.82 3.99 10.87
C LYS A 50 13.66 3.59 9.67
N VAL A 51 14.88 4.10 9.54
CA VAL A 51 15.83 3.67 8.52
C VAL A 51 17.07 3.17 9.24
N ILE A 52 17.56 1.99 8.88
CA ILE A 52 18.75 1.37 9.45
C ILE A 52 19.73 1.00 8.34
N ALA A 53 20.99 0.78 8.70
CA ALA A 53 21.95 0.16 7.80
C ALA A 53 21.60 -1.32 7.60
N GLY A 54 21.62 -1.76 6.35
CA GLY A 54 21.49 -3.15 5.95
C GLY A 54 22.81 -3.89 6.04
N LEU A 55 22.77 -5.18 5.71
CA LEU A 55 23.92 -6.07 5.87
C LEU A 55 25.08 -5.70 4.92
N GLU A 56 24.77 -5.08 3.79
CA GLU A 56 25.72 -4.65 2.77
C GLU A 56 25.94 -3.13 2.78
N GLY A 57 25.53 -2.45 3.87
CA GLY A 57 25.65 -1.00 4.03
C GLY A 57 24.59 -0.17 3.29
N GLU A 58 23.58 -0.82 2.71
CA GLU A 58 22.43 -0.16 2.09
C GLU A 58 21.49 0.45 3.15
N LEU A 59 20.68 1.44 2.77
CA LEU A 59 19.67 1.98 3.67
C LEU A 59 18.41 1.13 3.61
N VAL A 60 18.07 0.47 4.72
CA VAL A 60 16.89 -0.37 4.85
C VAL A 60 15.77 0.38 5.57
N PRO A 61 14.68 0.71 4.87
CA PRO A 61 13.51 1.28 5.51
C PRO A 61 12.74 0.21 6.31
N ILE A 62 12.74 0.31 7.63
CA ILE A 62 11.89 -0.52 8.50
C ILE A 62 10.51 0.12 8.58
N ARG A 63 9.49 -0.65 8.21
CA ARG A 63 8.11 -0.20 8.11
C ARG A 63 7.18 -1.16 8.83
N GLU A 64 6.02 -0.64 9.21
CA GLU A 64 4.97 -1.46 9.80
C GLU A 64 4.48 -2.48 8.78
N SER A 65 4.44 -3.75 9.20
CA SER A 65 3.87 -4.81 8.37
C SER A 65 2.37 -4.62 8.27
N THR A 66 1.84 -4.55 7.04
CA THR A 66 0.40 -4.54 6.82
C THR A 66 -0.27 -5.81 7.38
N ALA A 67 0.45 -6.93 7.48
CA ALA A 67 -0.08 -8.15 8.08
C ALA A 67 -0.27 -8.04 9.60
N ALA A 68 0.44 -7.13 10.26
CA ALA A 68 0.33 -6.86 11.68
C ALA A 68 -0.69 -5.75 12.02
N MET A 69 -1.21 -5.03 11.01
CA MET A 69 -2.14 -3.93 11.22
C MET A 69 -3.52 -4.42 11.67
N GLY A 70 -4.09 -3.76 12.68
CA GLY A 70 -5.49 -3.94 13.04
C GLY A 70 -6.43 -3.34 11.98
N ILE A 71 -7.70 -3.78 12.00
CA ILE A 71 -8.77 -3.39 11.06
C ILE A 71 -8.84 -1.86 10.84
N LYS A 72 -8.86 -1.08 11.93
CA LYS A 72 -8.96 0.39 11.86
C LYS A 72 -7.77 1.01 11.11
N ARG A 73 -6.56 0.51 11.39
CA ARG A 73 -5.32 1.03 10.78
C ARG A 73 -5.21 0.62 9.31
N MET A 74 -5.65 -0.60 8.98
CA MET A 74 -5.75 -1.07 7.60
C MET A 74 -6.72 -0.21 6.78
N ASN A 75 -7.92 0.08 7.30
CA ASN A 75 -8.88 0.95 6.60
C ASN A 75 -8.32 2.35 6.37
N SER A 76 -7.67 2.94 7.38
CA SER A 76 -7.01 4.23 7.23
C SER A 76 -5.90 4.21 6.16
N LEU A 77 -5.15 3.10 6.04
CA LEU A 77 -4.15 2.93 4.97
C LEU A 77 -4.81 2.83 3.58
N ILE A 78 -5.94 2.13 3.46
CA ILE A 78 -6.69 2.00 2.20
C ILE A 78 -7.15 3.39 1.75
N GLU A 79 -7.81 4.15 2.63
CA GLU A 79 -8.29 5.51 2.34
C GLU A 79 -7.13 6.44 1.92
N TYR A 80 -6.02 6.40 2.66
CA TYR A 80 -4.81 7.15 2.32
C TYR A 80 -4.28 6.79 0.93
N SER A 81 -4.25 5.49 0.60
CA SER A 81 -3.75 5.00 -0.68
C SER A 81 -4.64 5.40 -1.84
N GLN A 82 -5.96 5.38 -1.65
CA GLN A 82 -6.93 5.83 -2.65
C GLN A 82 -6.83 7.34 -2.88
N ALA A 83 -6.73 8.12 -1.81
CA ALA A 83 -6.55 9.57 -1.90
C ALA A 83 -5.26 9.93 -2.65
N PHE A 84 -4.16 9.22 -2.36
CA PHE A 84 -2.90 9.38 -3.10
C PHE A 84 -3.06 9.04 -4.59
N ALA A 85 -3.64 7.89 -4.93
CA ALA A 85 -3.83 7.50 -6.33
C ALA A 85 -4.69 8.51 -7.12
N VAL A 86 -5.77 9.00 -6.52
CA VAL A 86 -6.62 10.04 -7.11
C VAL A 86 -5.83 11.35 -7.28
N SER A 87 -5.01 11.74 -6.31
CA SER A 87 -4.14 12.93 -6.44
C SER A 87 -3.13 12.84 -7.58
N GLN A 88 -2.73 11.62 -7.96
CA GLN A 88 -1.85 11.35 -9.10
C GLN A 88 -2.61 11.21 -10.42
N GLY A 89 -3.93 11.44 -10.43
CA GLY A 89 -4.79 11.33 -11.61
C GLY A 89 -5.03 9.88 -12.06
N ILE A 90 -4.81 8.90 -11.18
CA ILE A 90 -5.00 7.49 -11.50
C ILE A 90 -6.46 7.11 -11.33
N GLN A 91 -7.03 6.52 -12.37
CA GLN A 91 -8.36 5.93 -12.31
C GLN A 91 -8.28 4.56 -11.62
N LEU A 92 -8.70 4.52 -10.37
CA LEU A 92 -8.77 3.29 -9.59
C LEU A 92 -9.86 2.37 -10.15
N ARG A 93 -9.54 1.08 -10.27
CA ARG A 93 -10.55 0.08 -10.65
C ARG A 93 -11.48 -0.18 -9.47
N GLU A 94 -12.76 -0.34 -9.76
CA GLU A 94 -13.71 -0.78 -8.74
C GLU A 94 -13.43 -2.24 -8.40
N VAL A 95 -12.89 -2.49 -7.20
CA VAL A 95 -12.71 -3.85 -6.70
C VAL A 95 -13.94 -4.25 -5.92
N ARG A 96 -14.90 -4.89 -6.61
CA ARG A 96 -16.03 -5.55 -5.97
C ARG A 96 -15.59 -6.91 -5.47
N TYR A 97 -15.78 -7.15 -4.18
CA TYR A 97 -15.62 -8.47 -3.62
C TYR A 97 -16.92 -9.26 -3.87
N SER A 98 -16.91 -10.22 -4.80
CA SER A 98 -17.82 -11.37 -4.70
C SER A 98 -17.42 -12.11 -3.44
N GLY A 99 -18.39 -12.50 -2.61
CA GLY A 99 -18.20 -13.06 -1.25
C GLY A 99 -17.43 -14.38 -1.16
N ASP A 100 -16.59 -14.69 -2.13
CA ASP A 100 -15.90 -15.95 -2.29
C ASP A 100 -14.48 -15.79 -1.71
N TYR A 101 -14.33 -16.30 -0.50
CA TYR A 101 -13.16 -16.25 0.39
C TYR A 101 -11.82 -16.77 -0.20
N PHE A 102 -11.79 -17.09 -1.49
CA PHE A 102 -10.64 -17.61 -2.23
C PHE A 102 -10.26 -16.81 -3.48
N GLY A 103 -10.80 -15.61 -3.70
CA GLY A 103 -10.25 -14.67 -4.68
C GLY A 103 -10.16 -15.22 -6.12
N ARG A 104 -11.16 -16.02 -6.53
CA ARG A 104 -11.30 -16.36 -7.94
C ARG A 104 -12.05 -15.23 -8.63
N LEU A 105 -11.43 -14.68 -9.68
CA LEU A 105 -12.13 -13.84 -10.65
C LEU A 105 -13.15 -14.73 -11.36
N VAL A 106 -14.41 -14.31 -11.37
CA VAL A 106 -15.43 -14.84 -12.28
C VAL A 106 -15.42 -13.98 -13.54
#